data_AF-X6CIE9-F1
#
_entry.id   AF-X6CIE9-F1
#
_cell.length_a   1.000
_cell.length_b   1.000
_cell.length_c   1.000
_cell.angle_alpha   90.00
_cell.angle_beta   90.00
_cell.angle_gamma   90.00
#
_symmetry.space_group_name_H-M   'P 1'
#
loop_
_entity.id
_entity.type
_entity.pdbx_description
1 polymer ?
#
loop_
_entity_poly.entity_id
_entity_poly.type
_entity_poly.pdbx_seq_one_letter_code
_entity_poly.pdbx_strand_id
1 'polypeptide(L)'
;EDFGPHRMTPPPEYLAARLAALETRIGVRSEQLDAWRDYTSALQAVLAPPRPVFGLPGPAGRAPGDAGNGGTPDLAKKDPFAFQEKLADEVTKRAAAAEKLKEAIAVLRAKLTPEQLGILASADRPHGSPPGSWGDPPEAAGPGGLPDDGGQLSPPLPRSDEQL
;
A
#
# COMPACT_ATOMS: atom_id res chain seq x y z
N GLU A 1 -27.70 -16.83 -3.10
CA GLU A 1 -27.34 -15.40 -3.05
C GLU A 1 -25.93 -15.26 -3.56
N ASP A 2 -25.75 -14.45 -4.61
CA ASP A 2 -24.51 -14.28 -5.38
C ASP A 2 -23.64 -13.21 -4.70
N PHE A 3 -22.43 -13.59 -4.25
CA PHE A 3 -21.43 -12.65 -3.77
C PHE A 3 -20.36 -12.48 -4.86
N GLY A 4 -20.68 -11.66 -5.87
CA GLY A 4 -19.73 -11.26 -6.89
C GLY A 4 -18.48 -10.58 -6.29
N PRO A 5 -17.31 -10.67 -6.95
CA PRO A 5 -16.07 -10.16 -6.39
C PRO A 5 -16.13 -8.63 -6.30
N HIS A 6 -16.26 -8.12 -5.08
CA HIS A 6 -15.98 -6.73 -4.78
C HIS A 6 -14.56 -6.44 -5.26
N ARG A 7 -14.42 -5.69 -6.35
CA ARG A 7 -13.19 -4.95 -6.64
C ARG A 7 -13.01 -3.96 -5.50
N MET A 8 -12.39 -4.41 -4.41
CA MET A 8 -11.83 -3.53 -3.39
C MET A 8 -10.82 -2.64 -4.11
N THR A 9 -11.24 -1.43 -4.47
CA THR A 9 -10.28 -0.34 -4.64
C THR A 9 -9.44 -0.33 -3.36
N PRO A 10 -8.10 -0.33 -3.44
CA PRO A 10 -7.29 -0.31 -2.24
C PRO A 10 -7.75 0.87 -1.37
N PRO A 11 -7.96 0.65 -0.05
CA PRO A 11 -8.46 1.69 0.83
C PRO A 11 -7.66 2.99 0.65
N PRO A 12 -8.27 4.18 0.72
CA PRO A 12 -7.54 5.45 0.56
C PRO A 12 -6.34 5.57 1.51
N GLU A 13 -6.39 4.88 2.65
CA GLU A 13 -5.32 4.76 3.63
C GLU A 13 -4.09 4.00 3.09
N TYR A 14 -4.22 3.17 2.06
CA TYR A 14 -3.12 2.40 1.48
C TYR A 14 -2.00 3.30 0.96
N LEU A 15 -2.35 4.40 0.29
CA LEU A 15 -1.35 5.35 -0.22
C LEU A 15 -0.62 6.01 0.94
N ALA A 16 -1.34 6.46 1.97
CA ALA A 16 -0.74 7.08 3.16
C ALA A 16 0.19 6.09 3.90
N ALA A 17 -0.26 4.85 4.09
CA ALA A 17 0.54 3.80 4.71
C ALA A 17 1.81 3.47 3.89
N ARG A 18 1.69 3.38 2.55
CA ARG A 18 2.85 3.17 1.67
C ARG A 18 3.84 4.34 1.78
N LEU A 19 3.36 5.58 1.82
CA LEU A 19 4.22 6.75 1.98
C LEU A 19 4.93 6.78 3.34
N ALA A 20 4.22 6.49 4.44
CA ALA A 20 4.83 6.40 5.76
C ALA A 20 5.90 5.28 5.85
N ALA A 21 5.63 4.14 5.21
CA ALA A 21 6.61 3.06 5.10
C ALA A 21 7.85 3.48 4.29
N LEU A 22 7.67 4.22 3.19
CA LEU A 22 8.77 4.76 2.38
C LEU A 22 9.61 5.78 3.15
N GLU A 23 8.97 6.70 3.89
CA GLU A 23 9.65 7.68 4.74
C GLU A 23 10.62 7.01 5.71
N THR A 24 10.14 5.95 6.37
CA THR A 24 10.92 5.18 7.34
C THR A 24 12.02 4.37 6.66
N ARG A 25 11.72 3.74 5.51
CA ARG A 25 12.69 2.91 4.77
C ARG A 25 13.84 3.72 4.18
N ILE A 26 13.56 4.92 3.68
CA ILE A 26 14.57 5.85 3.14
C ILE A 26 15.35 6.52 4.27
N GLY A 27 14.80 6.54 5.48
CA GLY A 27 15.40 7.22 6.63
C GLY A 27 15.39 8.75 6.44
N VAL A 28 14.23 9.31 6.07
CA VAL A 28 14.07 10.76 5.90
C VAL A 28 14.42 11.48 7.20
N ARG A 29 15.29 12.49 7.09
CA ARG A 29 15.79 13.27 8.24
C ARG A 29 15.03 14.59 8.41
N SER A 30 15.18 15.24 9.56
CA SER A 30 14.45 16.46 9.91
C SER A 30 14.63 17.58 8.88
N GLU A 31 15.84 17.74 8.35
CA GLU A 31 16.20 18.72 7.32
C GLU A 31 15.67 18.37 5.91
N GLN A 32 15.22 17.13 5.71
CA GLN A 32 14.63 16.62 4.46
C GLN A 32 13.10 16.50 4.55
N LEU A 33 12.55 16.61 5.77
CA LEU A 33 11.16 16.29 6.08
C LEU A 33 10.18 17.22 5.38
N ASP A 34 10.49 18.51 5.28
CA ASP A 34 9.62 19.46 4.58
C ASP A 34 9.54 19.15 3.08
N ALA A 35 10.68 18.86 2.43
CA ALA A 35 10.71 18.45 1.03
C ALA A 35 9.96 17.12 0.79
N TRP A 36 10.03 16.19 1.75
CA TRP A 36 9.27 14.94 1.72
C TRP A 36 7.76 15.19 1.85
N ARG A 37 7.34 16.07 2.78
CA ARG A 37 5.94 16.46 2.98
C ARG A 37 5.37 17.17 1.77
N ASP A 38 6.13 18.05 1.13
CA ASP A 38 5.72 18.74 -0.10
C ASP A 38 5.51 17.74 -1.24
N TYR A 39 6.45 16.81 -1.43
CA TYR A 39 6.33 15.73 -2.41
C TYR A 39 5.09 14.87 -2.18
N THR A 40 4.89 14.38 -0.95
CA THR A 40 3.75 13.52 -0.61
C THR A 40 2.42 14.24 -0.74
N SER A 41 2.34 15.51 -0.32
CA SER A 41 1.16 16.36 -0.48
C SER A 41 0.83 16.59 -1.96
N ALA A 42 1.83 16.92 -2.79
CA ALA A 42 1.64 17.10 -4.23
C ALA A 42 1.21 15.81 -4.93
N LEU A 43 1.80 14.67 -4.55
CA LEU A 43 1.43 13.36 -5.10
C LEU A 43 -0.02 12.99 -4.76
N GLN A 44 -0.43 13.19 -3.50
CA GLN A 44 -1.81 12.98 -3.07
C GLN A 44 -2.77 13.91 -3.82
N ALA A 45 -2.41 15.17 -4.07
CA ALA A 45 -3.24 16.11 -4.82
C ALA A 45 -3.47 15.66 -6.29
N VAL A 46 -2.44 15.08 -6.92
CA VAL A 46 -2.55 14.54 -8.29
C VAL A 46 -3.45 13.30 -8.31
N LEU A 47 -3.26 12.40 -7.35
CA LEU A 47 -3.98 11.12 -7.25
C LEU A 47 -5.35 11.23 -6.57
N ALA A 48 -5.71 12.41 -6.04
CA ALA A 48 -6.98 12.62 -5.37
C ALA A 48 -8.12 12.20 -6.30
N PRO A 49 -9.05 11.34 -5.82
CA PRO A 49 -10.20 10.96 -6.61
C PRO A 49 -11.01 12.23 -6.94
N PRO A 50 -11.61 12.30 -8.14
CA PRO A 50 -12.50 13.41 -8.47
C PRO A 50 -13.58 13.48 -7.39
N ARG A 51 -13.80 14.68 -6.83
CA ARG A 51 -14.79 14.83 -5.76
C ARG A 51 -16.15 14.40 -6.31
N PRO A 52 -16.89 13.51 -5.63
CA PRO A 52 -18.25 13.18 -6.02
C PRO A 52 -19.07 14.46 -6.03
N VAL A 53 -19.40 14.93 -7.24
CA VAL A 53 -20.48 15.89 -7.41
C VAL A 53 -21.75 15.08 -7.22
N PHE A 54 -22.72 15.62 -6.47
CA PHE A 54 -24.03 15.05 -6.12
C PHE A 54 -24.10 14.32 -4.78
N GLY A 55 -24.86 14.92 -3.85
CA GLY A 55 -25.69 14.19 -2.90
C GLY A 55 -26.74 13.38 -3.67
N LEU A 56 -26.30 12.34 -4.37
CA LEU A 56 -27.14 11.27 -4.85
C LEU A 56 -27.22 10.27 -3.69
N PRO A 57 -28.38 10.08 -3.04
CA PRO A 57 -28.51 8.98 -2.09
C PRO A 57 -28.27 7.68 -2.89
N GLY A 58 -27.21 6.95 -2.53
CA GLY A 58 -27.05 5.58 -3.00
C GLY A 58 -28.29 4.76 -2.59
N PRO A 59 -28.61 3.66 -3.30
CA PRO A 59 -29.77 2.81 -2.99
C PRO A 59 -29.59 1.95 -1.73
N ALA A 60 -28.89 2.44 -0.71
CA ALA A 60 -28.75 1.80 0.59
C ALA A 60 -28.80 2.86 1.69
N GLY A 61 -29.92 2.94 2.40
CA GLY A 61 -30.06 3.74 3.62
C GLY A 61 -31.20 4.74 3.64
N ARG A 62 -32.44 4.30 3.34
CA ARG A 62 -33.63 5.02 3.80
C ARG A 62 -33.72 4.83 5.33
N ALA A 63 -33.23 5.79 6.09
CA ALA A 63 -33.71 5.96 7.46
C ALA A 63 -35.18 6.44 7.39
N PRO A 64 -36.11 5.85 8.16
CA PRO A 64 -37.48 6.33 8.20
C PRO A 64 -37.56 7.48 9.20
N GLY A 65 -37.88 8.68 8.71
CA GLY A 65 -38.28 9.81 9.55
C GLY A 65 -37.56 11.09 9.21
N ASP A 66 -38.00 11.75 8.13
CA ASP A 66 -38.38 13.16 8.21
C ASP A 66 -39.21 13.50 6.96
N ALA A 67 -40.52 13.57 7.14
CA ALA A 67 -41.41 14.16 6.16
C ALA A 67 -41.40 15.68 6.40
N GLY A 68 -40.52 16.38 5.68
CA GLY A 68 -40.33 17.82 5.85
C GLY A 68 -39.90 18.51 4.57
N ASN A 69 -40.89 18.86 3.75
CA ASN A 69 -40.84 19.88 2.68
C ASN A 69 -40.00 19.60 1.42
N GLY A 70 -40.66 18.92 0.46
CA GLY A 70 -40.95 19.46 -0.87
C GLY A 70 -39.95 20.45 -1.48
N GLY A 71 -39.01 19.90 -2.24
CA GLY A 71 -38.31 20.60 -3.31
C GLY A 71 -37.79 19.57 -4.28
N THR A 72 -38.62 19.14 -5.24
CA THR A 72 -38.10 18.49 -6.44
C THR A 72 -37.02 19.41 -6.99
N PRO A 73 -35.74 19.02 -7.06
CA PRO A 73 -34.78 19.85 -7.76
C PRO A 73 -35.30 19.92 -9.18
N ASP A 74 -35.56 21.15 -9.63
CA ASP A 74 -35.98 21.46 -10.98
C ASP A 74 -35.02 20.74 -11.95
N LEU A 75 -35.45 19.57 -12.41
CA LEU A 75 -34.74 18.78 -13.43
C LEU A 75 -34.77 19.51 -14.78
N ALA A 76 -35.43 20.66 -14.87
CA ALA A 76 -35.76 21.34 -16.10
C ALA A 76 -34.67 22.29 -16.63
N LYS A 77 -33.55 22.51 -15.91
CA LYS A 77 -32.38 23.23 -16.47
C LYS A 77 -31.05 22.66 -15.96
N LYS A 78 -30.82 21.36 -16.10
CA LYS A 78 -29.44 20.85 -16.05
C LYS A 78 -28.74 21.32 -17.31
N ASP A 79 -27.81 22.27 -17.14
CA ASP A 79 -26.92 22.71 -18.21
C ASP A 79 -26.31 21.46 -18.88
N PRO A 80 -26.45 21.31 -20.22
CA PRO A 80 -25.99 20.13 -20.94
C PRO A 80 -24.47 19.94 -20.91
N PHE A 81 -23.71 20.97 -20.55
CA PHE A 81 -22.25 20.96 -20.48
C PHE A 81 -21.70 21.06 -19.06
N ALA A 82 -22.52 21.25 -18.02
CA ALA A 82 -22.02 21.41 -16.65
C ALA A 82 -21.13 20.25 -16.17
N PHE A 83 -21.38 19.01 -16.60
CA PHE A 83 -20.51 17.89 -16.26
C PHE A 83 -19.14 18.00 -16.96
N GLN A 84 -19.14 18.35 -18.24
CA GLN A 84 -17.97 18.52 -19.09
C GLN A 84 -17.12 19.71 -18.60
N GLU A 85 -17.73 20.82 -18.22
CA GLU A 85 -17.05 21.97 -17.61
C GLU A 85 -16.43 21.60 -16.27
N LYS A 86 -17.17 20.91 -15.38
CA LYS A 86 -16.63 20.40 -14.12
C LYS A 86 -15.46 19.44 -14.34
N LEU A 87 -15.55 18.57 -15.34
CA LEU A 87 -14.45 17.68 -15.70
C LEU A 87 -13.22 18.47 -16.17
N ALA A 88 -13.39 19.49 -17.02
CA ALA A 88 -12.31 20.35 -17.48
C ALA A 88 -11.66 21.13 -16.32
N ASP A 89 -12.45 21.64 -15.39
CA ASP A 89 -11.96 22.27 -14.16
C ASP A 89 -11.12 21.31 -13.32
N GLU A 90 -11.60 20.08 -13.10
CA GLU A 90 -10.87 19.07 -12.32
C GLU A 90 -9.57 18.63 -13.02
N VAL A 91 -9.58 18.49 -14.35
CA VAL A 91 -8.36 18.21 -15.14
C VAL A 91 -7.38 19.36 -15.02
N THR A 92 -7.84 20.61 -15.10
CA THR A 92 -7.00 21.81 -14.95
C THR A 92 -6.38 21.89 -13.55
N LYS A 93 -7.17 21.60 -12.50
CA LYS A 93 -6.65 21.52 -11.12
C LYS A 93 -5.61 20.41 -10.97
N ARG A 94 -5.85 19.23 -11.55
CA ARG A 94 -4.90 18.12 -11.53
C ARG A 94 -3.63 18.45 -12.31
N ALA A 95 -3.73 19.17 -13.43
CA ALA A 95 -2.58 19.64 -14.19
C ALA A 95 -1.72 20.61 -13.35
N ALA A 96 -2.33 21.57 -12.66
CA ALA A 96 -1.61 22.45 -11.74
C ALA A 96 -0.95 21.69 -10.56
N ALA A 97 -1.62 20.65 -10.03
CA ALA A 97 -1.02 19.78 -9.03
C ALA A 97 0.16 18.97 -9.59
N ALA A 98 0.10 18.54 -10.85
CA ALA A 98 1.18 17.81 -11.51
C ALA A 98 2.43 18.68 -11.71
N GLU A 99 2.27 19.97 -12.01
CA GLU A 99 3.42 20.90 -12.07
C GLU A 99 4.07 21.06 -10.69
N LYS A 100 3.28 21.24 -9.63
CA LYS A 100 3.80 21.25 -8.25
C LYS A 100 4.50 19.95 -7.87
N LEU A 101 4.00 18.81 -8.33
CA LEU A 101 4.65 17.52 -8.11
C LEU A 101 6.03 17.46 -8.79
N LYS A 102 6.19 17.99 -10.01
CA LYS A 102 7.49 18.06 -10.69
C LYS A 102 8.48 18.94 -9.91
N GLU A 103 8.03 20.10 -9.44
CA GLU A 103 8.84 21.00 -8.61
C GLU A 103 9.27 20.32 -7.31
N ALA A 104 8.34 19.69 -6.60
CA ALA A 104 8.63 18.96 -5.37
C ALA A 104 9.60 17.79 -5.60
N ILE A 105 9.48 17.07 -6.73
CA ILE A 105 10.43 16.02 -7.11
C ILE A 105 11.83 16.62 -7.34
N ALA A 106 11.95 17.76 -8.00
CA ALA A 106 13.23 18.41 -8.22
C ALA A 106 13.90 18.82 -6.90
N VAL A 107 13.13 19.42 -5.98
CA VAL A 107 13.59 19.79 -4.65
C VAL A 107 14.01 18.55 -3.84
N LEU A 108 13.16 17.51 -3.82
CA LEU A 108 13.44 16.27 -3.09
C LEU A 108 14.71 15.58 -3.62
N ARG A 109 14.89 15.52 -4.94
CA ARG A 109 16.11 14.96 -5.56
C ARG A 109 17.38 15.73 -5.17
N ALA A 110 17.30 17.04 -5.01
CA ALA A 110 18.44 17.84 -4.58
C ALA A 110 18.77 17.68 -3.08
N LYS A 111 17.79 17.24 -2.27
CA LYS A 111 17.92 17.11 -0.81
C LYS A 111 18.28 15.69 -0.35
N LEU A 112 17.88 14.66 -1.09
CA LEU A 112 18.19 13.28 -0.76
C LEU A 112 19.63 12.93 -1.13
N THR A 113 20.26 12.07 -0.34
CA THR A 113 21.56 11.51 -0.69
C THR A 113 21.43 10.51 -1.85
N PRO A 114 22.51 10.23 -2.61
CA PRO A 114 22.47 9.22 -3.67
C PRO A 114 22.03 7.83 -3.18
N GLU A 115 22.39 7.47 -1.95
CA GLU A 115 21.96 6.22 -1.32
C GLU A 115 20.45 6.19 -1.07
N GLN A 116 19.88 7.27 -0.52
CA GLN A 116 18.44 7.41 -0.30
C GLN A 116 17.64 7.35 -1.61
N LEU A 117 18.16 7.95 -2.68
CA LEU A 117 17.58 7.84 -4.02
C LEU A 117 17.60 6.41 -4.54
N GLY A 118 18.67 5.65 -4.28
CA GLY A 118 18.78 4.23 -4.62
C GLY A 118 17.76 3.36 -3.87
N ILE A 119 17.53 3.65 -2.58
CA ILE A 119 16.50 2.96 -1.77
C ILE A 119 15.10 3.27 -2.31
N LEU A 120 14.81 4.55 -2.61
CA LEU A 120 13.53 4.97 -3.17
C LEU A 120 13.25 4.30 -4.53
N ALA A 121 14.24 4.29 -5.44
CA ALA A 121 14.11 3.62 -6.74
C ALA A 121 13.86 2.11 -6.62
N SER A 122 14.50 1.47 -5.63
CA SER A 122 14.32 0.04 -5.35
C SER A 122 12.97 -0.28 -4.72
N ALA A 123 12.33 0.70 -4.08
CA ALA A 123 11.02 0.55 -3.45
C ALA A 123 9.84 0.71 -4.42
N ASP A 124 10.08 1.26 -5.62
CA ASP A 124 9.07 1.35 -6.67
C ASP A 124 9.05 0.12 -7.60
N ARG A 125 10.06 -0.74 -7.51
CA ARG A 125 10.02 -2.05 -8.16
C ARG A 125 8.94 -2.89 -7.47
N PRO A 126 7.98 -3.48 -8.20
CA PRO A 126 7.09 -4.46 -7.61
C PRO A 126 7.98 -5.58 -7.07
N HIS A 127 7.98 -5.75 -5.75
CA HIS A 127 8.57 -6.95 -5.16
C HIS A 127 7.81 -8.11 -5.79
N GLY A 128 8.47 -8.86 -6.67
CA GLY A 128 7.98 -10.19 -7.01
C GLY A 128 7.74 -10.94 -5.70
N SER A 129 6.75 -11.84 -5.70
CA SER A 129 6.40 -12.66 -4.54
C SER A 129 7.66 -12.99 -3.74
N PRO A 130 7.71 -12.70 -2.42
CA PRO A 130 8.90 -12.99 -1.64
C PRO A 130 9.28 -14.46 -1.91
N PRO A 131 10.55 -14.78 -2.22
CA PRO A 131 10.96 -16.17 -2.18
C PRO A 131 10.59 -16.67 -0.78
N GLY A 132 9.75 -17.71 -0.72
CA GLY A 132 9.35 -18.31 0.53
C GLY A 132 10.59 -18.73 1.31
N SER A 133 10.90 -17.99 2.37
CA SER A 133 11.90 -18.36 3.36
C SER A 133 11.73 -17.54 4.64
N TRP A 134 10.50 -17.48 5.15
CA TRP A 134 10.37 -17.61 6.60
C TRP A 134 10.61 -19.09 6.85
N GLY A 135 11.86 -19.41 7.18
CA GLY A 135 12.30 -20.78 7.39
C GLY A 135 11.30 -21.49 8.29
N ASP A 136 10.87 -22.68 7.87
CA ASP A 136 10.25 -23.62 8.77
C ASP A 136 11.09 -23.68 10.06
N PRO A 137 10.45 -23.63 11.25
CA PRO A 137 11.17 -23.89 12.48
C PRO A 137 11.86 -25.25 12.34
N PRO A 138 13.10 -25.44 12.85
CA PRO A 138 13.71 -26.76 12.83
C PRO A 138 12.73 -27.70 13.52
N GLU A 139 12.34 -28.76 12.80
CA GLU A 139 11.48 -29.81 13.33
C GLU A 139 12.12 -30.28 14.62
N ALA A 140 11.51 -29.85 15.74
CA ALA A 140 11.96 -30.24 17.05
C ALA A 140 11.83 -31.76 17.09
N ALA A 141 12.96 -32.45 17.05
CA ALA A 141 13.06 -33.87 17.33
C ALA A 141 12.57 -34.09 18.77
N GLY A 142 11.25 -34.25 18.91
CA GLY A 142 10.56 -34.70 20.10
C GLY A 142 10.34 -36.21 20.04
N PRO A 143 10.31 -36.90 21.20
CA PRO A 143 10.76 -38.28 21.31
C PRO A 143 9.65 -39.29 21.07
N GLY A 144 10.01 -40.45 20.48
CA GLY A 144 9.29 -41.71 20.64
C GLY A 144 8.64 -42.26 19.36
N GLY A 145 9.30 -43.25 18.76
CA GLY A 145 8.73 -44.04 17.67
C GLY A 145 9.71 -45.03 17.02
N LEU A 146 10.21 -45.99 17.81
CA LEU A 146 10.74 -47.33 17.47
C LEU A 146 11.49 -47.55 16.12
N PRO A 147 12.80 -47.85 16.13
CA PRO A 147 13.48 -48.38 14.95
C PRO A 147 13.18 -49.89 14.77
N ASP A 148 12.69 -50.26 13.59
CA ASP A 148 12.50 -51.64 13.15
C ASP A 148 13.87 -52.30 12.84
N ASP A 149 14.09 -53.43 13.48
CA ASP A 149 15.26 -54.31 13.40
C ASP A 149 15.53 -54.79 11.97
N GLY A 150 16.74 -54.53 11.45
CA GLY A 150 17.08 -54.91 10.08
C GLY A 150 18.57 -54.96 9.75
N GLY A 151 19.38 -55.64 10.57
CA GLY A 151 20.56 -56.37 10.10
C GLY A 151 21.79 -55.57 9.61
N GLN A 152 22.77 -55.38 10.50
CA GLN A 152 24.14 -55.92 10.43
C GLN A 152 25.08 -55.11 11.32
N LEU A 153 25.45 -55.71 12.45
CA LEU A 153 26.43 -55.19 13.41
C LEU A 153 27.85 -55.33 12.83
N SER A 154 28.58 -54.21 12.86
CA SER A 154 30.01 -54.12 12.58
C SER A 154 30.84 -54.91 13.61
N PRO A 155 32.02 -55.46 13.24
CA PRO A 155 32.99 -55.91 14.25
C PRO A 155 33.68 -54.71 14.93
N PRO A 156 33.92 -54.73 16.25
CA PRO A 156 34.43 -53.57 16.99
C PRO A 156 35.96 -53.41 16.89
N LEU A 157 36.41 -52.17 16.77
CA LEU A 157 37.80 -51.75 17.05
C LEU A 157 38.03 -51.74 18.58
N PRO A 158 39.16 -52.25 19.09
CA PRO A 158 39.45 -52.27 20.52
C PRO A 158 39.75 -50.86 21.08
N ARG A 159 39.17 -50.57 22.25
CA ARG A 159 39.31 -49.34 23.04
C ARG A 159 40.74 -49.14 23.57
N SER A 160 41.10 -47.86 23.68
CA SER A 160 42.33 -47.24 24.19
C SER A 160 42.79 -47.71 25.57
N ASP A 161 44.12 -47.68 25.76
CA ASP A 161 44.87 -47.68 27.03
C ASP A 161 44.18 -46.93 28.18
N GLU A 162 44.08 -47.57 29.37
CA GLU A 162 44.50 -46.97 30.65
C GLU A 162 44.58 -48.01 31.80
N GLN A 163 45.82 -48.18 32.30
CA GLN A 163 46.26 -48.39 33.69
C GLN A 163 45.56 -49.37 34.65
N LEU A 164 46.29 -50.44 35.01
CA LEU A 164 46.94 -50.63 36.33
C LEU A 164 47.83 -51.88 36.36
#